data_AF-A0A0V8IQB1-F1
#
_entry.id   AF-A0A0V8IQB1-F1
#
_cell.length_a   1.000
_cell.length_b   1.000
_cell.length_c   1.000
_cell.angle_alpha   90.00
_cell.angle_beta   90.00
_cell.angle_gamma   90.00
#
_symmetry.space_group_name_H-M   'P 1'
#
loop_
_entity.id
_entity.type
_entity.pdbx_description
1 polymer ?
#
loop_
_entity_poly.entity_id
_entity_poly.type
_entity_poly.pdbx_seq_one_letter_code
_entity_poly.pdbx_strand_id
1 'polypeptide(L)'
;MNIIDYLILAIFLAVALLVAFAVHKHRNARRATLVLAAAGAGLAVLQYGQWDPAPTLKVLDRAAAAEDAVTADYSLYGGINTDSARYLGSRAGSKIFVATRDVHGEEIICLLVEPGDVPGPPGAGCAGMMSASDPIVTLSDQAGRELTLVPDQYDTNELQAAGWTKISANLFRGRQ
;
A
#
# COMPACT_ATOMS: atom_id res chain seq x y z
N MET A 1 -27.90 3.32 -1.78
CA MET A 1 -28.08 2.05 -1.07
C MET A 1 -28.25 0.97 -2.11
N ASN A 2 -27.22 0.16 -2.30
CA ASN A 2 -27.10 -0.80 -3.39
C ASN A 2 -27.95 -2.04 -3.11
N ILE A 3 -28.29 -2.80 -4.15
CA ILE A 3 -29.07 -4.05 -4.04
C ILE A 3 -28.43 -5.07 -3.08
N ILE A 4 -27.11 -5.00 -2.94
CA ILE A 4 -26.31 -5.79 -2.02
C ILE A 4 -26.65 -5.45 -0.56
N ASP A 5 -26.87 -4.17 -0.23
CA ASP A 5 -27.21 -3.73 1.13
C ASP A 5 -28.56 -4.32 1.59
N TYR A 6 -29.54 -4.41 0.67
CA TYR A 6 -30.86 -4.98 0.95
C TYR A 6 -30.80 -6.49 1.16
N LEU A 7 -29.99 -7.20 0.38
CA LEU A 7 -29.77 -8.64 0.55
C LEU A 7 -29.13 -8.95 1.90
N ILE A 8 -28.15 -8.14 2.31
CA ILE A 8 -27.50 -8.26 3.62
C ILE A 8 -28.51 -8.04 4.74
N LEU A 9 -29.30 -6.96 4.68
CA LEU A 9 -30.28 -6.62 5.71
C LEU A 9 -31.40 -7.67 5.84
N ALA A 10 -31.83 -8.26 4.71
CA ALA A 10 -32.80 -9.34 4.68
C ALA A 10 -32.28 -10.63 5.34
N ILE A 11 -31.01 -10.98 5.11
CA ILE A 11 -30.38 -12.16 5.73
C ILE A 11 -30.26 -11.97 7.24
N PHE A 12 -29.83 -10.80 7.70
CA PHE A 12 -29.74 -10.49 9.13
C PHE A 12 -31.10 -10.58 9.83
N LEU A 13 -32.16 -10.05 9.22
CA LEU A 13 -33.52 -10.14 9.75
C LEU A 13 -34.01 -11.59 9.82
N ALA A 14 -33.76 -12.39 8.77
CA ALA A 14 -34.15 -13.80 8.74
C ALA A 14 -33.45 -14.62 9.84
N VAL A 15 -32.14 -14.41 10.03
CA VAL A 15 -31.36 -15.08 11.08
C VAL A 15 -31.83 -14.66 12.46
N ALA A 16 -32.08 -13.36 12.69
CA ALA A 16 -32.58 -12.86 13.96
C ALA A 16 -33.95 -13.46 14.33
N LEU A 17 -34.87 -13.56 13.36
CA LEU A 17 -36.18 -14.17 13.55
C LEU A 17 -36.09 -15.67 13.86
N LEU A 18 -35.20 -16.41 13.19
CA LEU A 18 -34.99 -17.83 13.45
C LEU A 18 -34.42 -18.07 14.85
N VAL A 19 -33.48 -17.23 15.30
CA VAL A 19 -32.91 -17.29 16.65
C VAL A 19 -34.00 -16.97 17.70
N ALA A 20 -34.79 -15.93 17.49
CA ALA A 20 -35.88 -15.57 18.40
C ALA A 20 -36.94 -16.68 18.50
N PHE A 21 -37.31 -17.30 17.37
CA PHE A 21 -38.25 -18.41 17.33
C PHE A 21 -37.72 -19.65 18.05
N ALA A 22 -36.44 -20.00 17.86
CA ALA A 22 -35.80 -21.11 18.55
C ALA A 22 -35.73 -20.89 20.07
N VAL A 23 -35.42 -19.66 20.52
CA VAL A 23 -35.41 -19.26 21.93
C VAL A 23 -36.81 -19.31 22.54
N HIS A 24 -37.83 -18.88 21.81
CA HIS A 24 -39.22 -18.92 22.27
C HIS A 24 -39.73 -20.35 22.42
N LYS A 25 -39.43 -21.22 21.45
CA LYS A 25 -39.88 -22.62 21.42
C LYS A 25 -39.25 -23.50 22.49
N HIS A 26 -38.00 -23.24 22.89
CA HIS A 26 -37.27 -24.06 23.86
C HIS A 26 -36.89 -23.29 25.13
N ARG A 27 -37.87 -23.04 26.02
CA ARG A 27 -37.65 -22.40 27.34
C ARG A 27 -36.63 -23.13 28.25
N ASN A 28 -36.38 -24.43 28.03
CA ASN A 28 -35.42 -25.23 28.81
C ASN A 28 -34.01 -25.33 28.18
N ALA A 29 -33.77 -24.73 27.01
CA ALA A 29 -32.48 -24.79 26.32
C ALA A 29 -31.52 -23.63 26.68
N ARG A 30 -31.77 -22.90 27.79
CA ARG A 30 -30.97 -21.73 28.23
C ARG A 30 -29.46 -22.00 28.34
N ARG A 31 -29.03 -23.26 28.49
CA ARG A 31 -27.62 -23.64 28.55
C ARG A 31 -26.99 -23.93 27.18
N ALA A 32 -27.77 -24.28 26.16
CA ALA A 32 -27.26 -24.57 24.82
C ALA A 32 -27.11 -23.30 23.95
N THR A 33 -27.92 -22.28 24.21
CA THR A 33 -27.96 -21.04 23.40
C THR A 33 -26.79 -20.09 23.63
N LEU A 34 -26.17 -20.12 24.83
CA LEU A 34 -24.99 -19.29 25.11
C LEU A 34 -23.75 -19.73 24.31
N VAL A 35 -23.62 -21.03 24.05
CA VAL A 35 -22.47 -21.58 23.32
C VAL A 35 -22.59 -21.33 21.81
N LEU A 36 -23.79 -21.42 21.22
CA LEU A 36 -23.99 -21.15 19.79
C LEU A 36 -23.96 -19.66 19.42
N ALA A 37 -24.44 -18.77 20.30
CA ALA A 37 -24.40 -17.33 20.04
C ALA A 37 -22.95 -16.77 20.02
N ALA A 38 -22.06 -17.32 20.86
CA ALA A 38 -20.64 -16.95 20.86
C ALA A 38 -19.90 -17.47 19.60
N ALA A 39 -20.25 -18.67 19.12
CA ALA A 39 -19.64 -19.24 17.91
C ALA A 39 -20.05 -18.50 16.62
N GLY A 40 -21.30 -18.03 16.53
CA GLY A 40 -21.78 -17.28 15.36
C GLY A 40 -21.17 -15.88 15.22
N ALA A 41 -20.90 -15.19 16.33
CA ALA A 41 -20.26 -13.88 16.30
C ALA A 41 -18.76 -13.96 15.96
N GLY A 42 -18.06 -15.03 16.35
CA GLY A 42 -16.64 -15.23 16.03
C GLY A 42 -16.37 -15.55 14.55
N LEU A 43 -17.30 -16.23 13.87
CA LEU A 43 -17.15 -16.59 12.45
C LEU A 43 -17.49 -15.44 11.49
N ALA A 44 -18.34 -14.49 11.88
CA ALA A 44 -18.66 -13.32 11.05
C ALA A 44 -17.47 -12.35 10.91
N VAL A 45 -16.61 -12.24 11.93
CA VAL A 45 -15.40 -11.39 11.89
C VAL A 45 -14.32 -11.95 10.96
N LEU A 46 -14.28 -13.27 10.75
CA LEU A 46 -13.30 -13.92 9.85
C LEU A 46 -13.72 -13.92 8.37
N GLN A 47 -15.00 -13.70 8.07
CA GLN A 47 -15.53 -13.79 6.70
C GLN A 47 -15.70 -12.44 6.00
N TYR A 48 -15.66 -11.33 6.75
CA TYR A 48 -15.84 -9.99 6.19
C TYR A 48 -14.55 -9.17 6.31
N GLY A 49 -13.64 -9.44 5.38
CA GLY A 49 -12.54 -8.56 5.02
C GLY A 49 -11.28 -8.79 5.85
N GLN A 50 -10.24 -9.30 5.20
CA GLN A 50 -8.91 -8.78 5.51
C GLN A 50 -9.02 -7.27 5.35
N TRP A 51 -8.94 -6.55 6.47
CA TRP A 51 -8.77 -5.12 6.46
C TRP A 51 -7.39 -4.89 5.86
N ASP A 52 -7.32 -4.74 4.53
CA ASP A 52 -6.08 -4.32 3.91
C ASP A 52 -5.75 -2.94 4.48
N PRO A 53 -4.61 -2.80 5.16
CA PRO A 53 -4.24 -1.52 5.73
C PRO A 53 -4.17 -0.50 4.59
N ALA A 54 -4.65 0.71 4.84
CA ALA A 54 -4.47 1.79 3.87
C ALA A 54 -2.97 1.93 3.58
N PRO A 55 -2.56 1.98 2.30
CA PRO A 55 -1.15 2.09 1.97
C PRO A 55 -0.62 3.43 2.47
N THR A 56 0.59 3.42 3.03
CA THR A 56 1.28 4.63 3.47
C THR A 56 2.72 4.63 2.99
N LEU A 57 3.31 5.83 2.99
CA LEU A 57 4.73 6.00 2.72
C LEU A 57 5.32 7.04 3.69
N LYS A 58 5.56 6.61 4.93
CA LYS A 58 5.99 7.45 6.06
C LYS A 58 7.28 8.21 5.83
N VAL A 59 8.10 7.77 4.87
CA VAL A 59 9.31 8.51 4.50
C VAL A 59 8.98 9.92 4.01
N LEU A 60 7.80 10.16 3.42
CA LEU A 60 7.36 11.51 3.01
C LEU A 60 6.95 12.40 4.20
N ASP A 61 6.51 11.80 5.31
CA ASP A 61 6.05 12.53 6.50
C ASP A 61 7.20 13.09 7.35
N ARG A 62 8.43 12.59 7.17
CA ARG A 62 9.57 13.06 7.97
C ARG A 62 9.98 14.47 7.54
N ALA A 63 10.57 15.21 8.49
CA ALA A 63 11.19 16.50 8.19
C ALA A 63 12.32 16.34 7.15
N ALA A 64 12.44 17.32 6.26
CA ALA A 64 13.51 17.37 5.28
C ALA A 64 14.88 17.47 5.98
N ALA A 65 15.85 16.73 5.47
CA ALA A 65 17.25 16.72 5.87
C ALA A 65 18.12 17.24 4.71
N ALA A 66 19.39 17.56 5.00
CA ALA A 66 20.30 18.08 3.98
C ALA A 66 20.52 17.11 2.80
N GLU A 67 20.42 15.81 3.04
CA GLU A 67 20.53 14.75 2.03
C GLU A 67 19.34 14.67 1.07
N ASP A 68 18.21 15.32 1.40
CA ASP A 68 16.99 15.34 0.57
C ASP A 68 17.05 16.36 -0.56
N ALA A 69 18.11 17.17 -0.60
CA ALA A 69 18.30 18.15 -1.65
C ALA A 69 18.51 17.46 -3.01
N VAL A 70 17.48 17.54 -3.85
CA VAL A 70 17.52 17.15 -5.25
C VAL A 70 18.21 18.25 -6.05
N THR A 71 19.20 17.88 -6.85
CA THR A 71 20.00 18.84 -7.65
C THR A 71 19.75 18.70 -9.15
N ALA A 72 19.20 17.58 -9.60
CA ALA A 72 18.83 17.38 -11.00
C ALA A 72 17.50 18.07 -11.37
N ASP A 73 17.37 18.42 -12.66
CA ASP A 73 16.15 19.00 -13.22
C ASP A 73 15.16 17.91 -13.67
N TYR A 74 13.97 17.88 -13.05
CA TYR A 74 12.88 16.97 -13.37
C TYR A 74 11.71 17.64 -14.11
N SER A 75 11.91 18.84 -14.68
CA SER A 75 10.88 19.62 -15.36
C SER A 75 10.12 18.84 -16.45
N LEU A 76 10.78 17.90 -17.12
CA LEU A 76 10.19 17.03 -18.15
C LEU A 76 9.18 16.00 -17.62
N TYR A 77 9.12 15.77 -16.31
CA TYR A 77 8.25 14.77 -15.68
C TYR A 77 6.95 15.35 -15.10
N GLY A 78 6.59 16.56 -15.56
CA GLY A 78 5.27 17.14 -15.36
C GLY A 78 5.04 17.69 -13.96
N GLY A 79 5.90 18.59 -13.47
CA GLY A 79 5.63 19.35 -12.24
C GLY A 79 5.82 18.57 -10.94
N ILE A 80 6.80 17.66 -10.90
CA ILE A 80 7.20 17.00 -9.65
C ILE A 80 7.63 18.06 -8.63
N ASN A 81 7.13 17.97 -7.41
CA ASN A 81 7.52 18.85 -6.31
C ASN A 81 8.83 18.34 -5.68
N THR A 82 9.98 18.84 -6.16
CA THR A 82 11.29 18.45 -5.63
C THR A 82 11.51 18.85 -4.17
N ASP A 83 10.78 19.83 -3.64
CA ASP A 83 10.88 20.23 -2.23
C ASP A 83 10.23 19.20 -1.28
N SER A 84 9.32 18.38 -1.82
CA SER A 84 8.75 17.22 -1.11
C SER A 84 9.71 16.02 -1.09
N ALA A 85 10.83 16.09 -1.81
CA ALA A 85 11.69 14.94 -2.01
C ALA A 85 12.29 14.41 -0.70
N ARG A 86 12.46 13.10 -0.62
CA ARG A 86 13.08 12.40 0.50
C ARG A 86 14.03 11.35 -0.05
N TYR A 87 15.28 11.43 0.37
CA TYR A 87 16.32 10.51 0.00
C TYR A 87 16.00 9.10 0.51
N LEU A 88 16.11 8.13 -0.39
CA LEU A 88 15.86 6.72 -0.13
C LEU A 88 17.14 5.88 -0.11
N GLY A 89 18.21 6.34 -0.73
CA GLY A 89 19.45 5.56 -0.85
C GLY A 89 20.19 5.85 -2.14
N SER A 90 21.29 5.13 -2.35
CA SER A 90 22.13 5.27 -3.53
C SER A 90 22.39 3.92 -4.19
N ARG A 91 22.57 3.93 -5.51
CA ARG A 91 22.95 2.76 -6.30
C ARG A 91 23.91 3.19 -7.40
N ALA A 92 25.09 2.57 -7.44
CA ALA A 92 26.09 2.81 -8.49
C ALA A 92 26.37 4.31 -8.71
N GLY A 93 26.48 5.07 -7.62
CA GLY A 93 26.71 6.52 -7.64
C GLY A 93 25.44 7.37 -7.77
N SER A 94 24.35 6.85 -8.36
CA SER A 94 23.08 7.57 -8.45
C SER A 94 22.39 7.68 -7.10
N LYS A 95 21.84 8.86 -6.80
CA LYS A 95 20.95 9.07 -5.65
C LYS A 95 19.52 8.78 -6.05
N ILE A 96 18.77 8.20 -5.13
CA ILE A 96 17.38 7.80 -5.38
C ILE A 96 16.51 8.48 -4.33
N PHE A 97 15.44 9.12 -4.79
CA PHE A 97 14.51 9.88 -3.96
C PHE A 97 13.08 9.44 -4.21
N VAL A 98 12.21 9.68 -3.24
CA VAL A 98 10.77 9.75 -3.49
C VAL A 98 10.31 11.20 -3.35
N ALA A 99 9.38 11.63 -4.18
CA ALA A 99 8.72 12.92 -4.12
C ALA A 99 7.24 12.78 -4.44
N THR A 100 6.49 13.87 -4.33
CA THR A 100 5.10 13.94 -4.73
C THR A 100 4.88 14.88 -5.90
N ARG A 101 3.76 14.68 -6.59
CA ARG A 101 3.20 15.60 -7.58
C ARG A 101 1.71 15.71 -7.33
N ASP A 102 1.18 16.92 -7.32
CA ASP A 102 -0.26 17.15 -7.32
C ASP A 102 -0.80 17.11 -8.76
N VAL A 103 -1.81 16.28 -9.00
CA VAL A 103 -2.57 16.28 -10.25
C VAL A 103 -4.04 16.46 -9.90
N HIS A 104 -4.51 17.71 -10.00
CA HIS A 104 -5.91 18.07 -9.71
C HIS A 104 -6.37 17.73 -8.28
N GLY A 105 -5.49 17.90 -7.29
CA GLY A 105 -5.77 17.58 -5.89
C GLY A 105 -5.54 16.11 -5.52
N GLU A 106 -5.09 15.27 -6.46
CA GLU A 106 -4.63 13.92 -6.19
C GLU A 106 -3.10 13.91 -6.02
N GLU A 107 -2.65 13.37 -4.88
CA GLU A 107 -1.23 13.21 -4.60
C GLU A 107 -0.69 11.96 -5.32
N ILE A 108 0.19 12.17 -6.28
CA ILE A 108 0.88 11.13 -7.03
C ILE A 108 2.29 10.96 -6.48
N ILE A 109 2.70 9.72 -6.23
CA ILE A 109 4.02 9.38 -5.72
C ILE A 109 4.98 9.20 -6.88
N CYS A 110 6.17 9.81 -6.80
CA CYS A 110 7.19 9.75 -7.82
C CYS A 110 8.50 9.18 -7.27
N LEU A 111 9.05 8.18 -7.95
CA LEU A 111 10.41 7.69 -7.72
C LEU A 111 11.37 8.44 -8.65
N LEU A 112 12.38 9.08 -8.07
CA LEU A 112 13.37 9.89 -8.80
C LEU A 112 14.74 9.23 -8.72
N VAL A 113 15.47 9.23 -9.84
CA VAL A 113 16.85 8.78 -9.95
C VAL A 113 17.69 9.95 -10.44
N GLU A 114 18.55 10.46 -9.56
CA GLU A 114 19.52 11.51 -9.86
C GLU A 114 20.84 10.84 -10.26
N PRO A 115 21.38 11.14 -11.47
CA PRO A 115 22.64 10.58 -11.92
C PRO A 115 23.78 11.03 -11.00
N GLY A 116 24.69 10.10 -10.69
CA GLY A 116 25.90 10.39 -9.93
C GLY A 116 27.09 10.69 -10.83
N ASP A 117 28.21 10.00 -10.57
CA ASP A 117 29.48 10.19 -11.26
C ASP A 117 29.44 9.85 -12.76
N VAL A 118 28.49 9.02 -13.18
CA VAL A 118 28.26 8.71 -14.60
C VAL A 118 27.23 9.68 -15.16
N PRO A 119 27.59 10.55 -16.12
CA PRO A 119 26.66 11.50 -16.71
C PRO A 119 25.49 10.78 -17.39
N GLY A 120 24.28 11.25 -17.14
CA GLY A 120 23.06 10.77 -17.78
C GLY A 120 21.90 11.73 -17.49
N PRO A 121 20.79 11.63 -18.22
CA PRO A 121 19.59 12.38 -17.85
C PRO A 121 19.00 11.83 -16.53
N PRO A 122 18.38 12.68 -15.70
CA PRO A 122 17.63 12.19 -14.55
C PRO A 122 16.43 11.36 -15.00
N GLY A 123 16.13 10.30 -14.25
CA GLY A 123 15.01 9.39 -14.50
C GLY A 123 13.92 9.57 -13.45
N ALA A 124 12.65 9.59 -13.84
CA ALA A 124 11.55 9.56 -12.89
C ALA A 124 10.37 8.73 -13.39
N GLY A 125 9.62 8.16 -12.45
CA GLY A 125 8.37 7.46 -12.70
C GLY A 125 7.39 7.78 -11.59
N CYS A 126 6.13 7.99 -11.94
CA CYS A 126 5.09 8.41 -11.01
C CYS A 126 3.87 7.52 -11.13
N ALA A 127 3.24 7.19 -10.00
CA ALA A 127 2.00 6.43 -9.96
C ALA A 127 1.20 6.78 -8.70
N GLY A 128 -0.11 6.54 -8.75
CA GLY A 128 -0.98 6.63 -7.59
C GLY A 128 -0.76 5.44 -6.65
N MET A 129 -0.91 5.67 -5.34
CA MET A 129 -0.80 4.63 -4.33
C MET A 129 -2.15 3.91 -4.18
N MET A 130 -2.33 2.79 -4.89
CA MET A 130 -3.63 2.10 -4.97
C MET A 130 -3.87 1.08 -3.86
N SER A 131 -2.82 0.42 -3.37
CA SER A 131 -2.90 -0.77 -2.52
C SER A 131 -1.65 -0.89 -1.65
N ALA A 132 -1.79 -1.52 -0.48
CA ALA A 132 -0.68 -1.84 0.42
C ALA A 132 0.15 -3.04 -0.06
N SER A 133 -0.43 -3.87 -0.93
CA SER A 133 0.13 -5.15 -1.36
C SER A 133 0.75 -5.08 -2.76
N ASP A 134 0.66 -3.93 -3.43
CA ASP A 134 1.22 -3.72 -4.77
C ASP A 134 2.38 -2.71 -4.71
N PRO A 135 3.42 -2.87 -5.55
CA PRO A 135 4.43 -1.83 -5.71
C PRO A 135 3.80 -0.53 -6.21
N ILE A 136 4.28 0.60 -5.70
CA ILE A 136 3.81 1.94 -6.11
C ILE A 136 4.35 2.27 -7.49
N VAL A 137 5.69 2.23 -7.64
CA VAL A 137 6.37 2.58 -8.89
C VAL A 137 7.49 1.60 -9.14
N THR A 138 7.56 1.06 -10.35
CA THR A 138 8.74 0.33 -10.84
C THR A 138 9.36 1.08 -12.01
N LEU A 139 10.65 1.34 -11.90
CA LEU A 139 11.47 1.94 -12.95
C LEU A 139 12.46 0.91 -13.47
N SER A 140 12.58 0.82 -14.78
CA SER A 140 13.59 0.01 -15.46
C SER A 140 14.42 0.92 -16.36
N ASP A 141 15.74 0.81 -16.26
CA ASP A 141 16.62 1.52 -17.17
C ASP A 141 16.83 0.77 -18.50
N GLN A 142 17.57 1.38 -19.42
CA GLN A 142 17.85 0.79 -20.74
C GLN A 142 18.64 -0.54 -20.66
N ALA A 143 19.32 -0.81 -19.54
CA ALA A 143 20.02 -2.07 -19.30
C ALA A 143 19.12 -3.12 -18.64
N GLY A 144 17.81 -2.86 -18.52
CA GLY A 144 16.84 -3.75 -17.86
C GLY A 144 17.01 -3.80 -16.35
N ARG A 145 17.76 -2.87 -15.75
CA ARG A 145 17.97 -2.85 -14.30
C ARG A 145 16.79 -2.17 -13.64
N GLU A 146 16.18 -2.88 -12.71
CA GLU A 146 14.94 -2.40 -12.09
C GLU A 146 15.17 -1.80 -10.70
N LEU A 147 14.33 -0.83 -10.36
CA LEU A 147 14.11 -0.27 -9.04
C LEU A 147 12.62 -0.27 -8.78
N THR A 148 12.19 -0.69 -7.60
CA THR A 148 10.78 -0.65 -7.22
C THR A 148 10.60 0.03 -5.87
N LEU A 149 9.63 0.93 -5.81
CA LEU A 149 9.17 1.63 -4.62
C LEU A 149 7.91 0.93 -4.10
N VAL A 150 7.89 0.56 -2.83
CA VAL A 150 6.78 -0.16 -2.22
C VAL A 150 6.20 0.59 -1.01
N PRO A 151 4.90 0.42 -0.69
CA PRO A 151 4.30 0.96 0.53
C PRO A 151 4.96 0.41 1.80
N ASP A 152 4.74 1.07 2.94
CA ASP A 152 5.28 0.63 4.24
C ASP A 152 4.77 -0.75 4.68
N GLN A 153 3.56 -1.10 4.23
CA GLN A 153 2.84 -2.32 4.59
C GLN A 153 3.16 -3.50 3.67
N TYR A 154 3.90 -3.26 2.58
CA TYR A 154 4.16 -4.26 1.56
C TYR A 154 4.87 -5.49 2.11
N ASP A 155 4.37 -6.69 1.79
CA ASP A 155 5.09 -7.92 2.15
C ASP A 155 6.31 -8.10 1.24
N THR A 156 7.48 -7.80 1.79
CA THR A 156 8.74 -7.88 1.06
C THR A 156 9.23 -9.31 0.82
N ASN A 157 8.58 -10.32 1.40
CA ASN A 157 8.98 -11.73 1.28
C ASN A 157 9.00 -12.18 -0.19
N GLU A 158 8.01 -11.80 -0.99
CA GLU A 158 7.94 -12.17 -2.41
C GLU A 158 9.09 -11.57 -3.22
N LEU A 159 9.39 -10.28 -3.00
CA LEU A 159 10.53 -9.61 -3.63
C LEU A 159 11.86 -10.28 -3.23
N GLN A 160 12.04 -10.57 -1.95
CA GLN A 160 13.25 -11.22 -1.46
C GLN A 160 13.40 -12.64 -2.02
N ALA A 161 12.32 -13.42 -2.08
CA ALA A 161 12.30 -14.74 -2.68
C ALA A 161 12.60 -14.70 -4.19
N ALA A 162 12.16 -13.65 -4.88
CA ALA A 162 12.50 -13.37 -6.27
C ALA A 162 13.94 -12.84 -6.48
N GLY A 163 14.72 -12.68 -5.40
CA GLY A 163 16.12 -12.25 -5.45
C GLY A 163 16.33 -10.74 -5.54
N TRP A 164 15.30 -9.95 -5.22
CA TRP A 164 15.45 -8.50 -5.10
C TRP A 164 16.32 -8.14 -3.91
N THR A 165 17.13 -7.09 -4.08
CA THR A 165 17.98 -6.57 -3.00
C THR A 165 17.34 -5.32 -2.41
N LYS A 166 17.14 -5.30 -1.08
CA LYS A 166 16.66 -4.12 -0.35
C LYS A 166 17.74 -3.03 -0.34
N ILE A 167 17.40 -1.82 -0.76
CA ILE A 167 18.26 -0.62 -0.65
C ILE A 167 17.89 0.15 0.62
N SER A 168 16.59 0.35 0.86
CA SER A 168 16.05 0.96 2.09
C SER A 168 14.67 0.43 2.42
N ALA A 169 13.99 0.99 3.42
CA ALA A 169 12.70 0.50 3.92
C ALA A 169 11.68 0.22 2.79
N ASN A 170 11.53 1.18 1.87
CA ASN A 170 10.54 1.17 0.79
C ASN A 170 11.15 0.97 -0.60
N LEU A 171 12.47 0.79 -0.72
CA LEU A 171 13.17 0.76 -2.01
C LEU A 171 13.90 -0.56 -2.22
N PHE A 172 13.62 -1.20 -3.34
CA PHE A 172 14.22 -2.47 -3.75
C PHE A 172 14.80 -2.40 -5.15
N ARG A 173 15.77 -3.27 -5.40
CA ARG A 173 16.48 -3.41 -6.66
C ARG A 173 16.28 -4.79 -7.25
N GLY A 174 15.93 -4.84 -8.52
CA GLY A 174 15.75 -6.11 -9.25
C GLY A 174 17.05 -6.90 -9.37
N ARG A 175 16.91 -8.19 -9.67
CA ARG A 175 18.04 -9.07 -9.99
C ARG A 175 18.71 -8.59 -11.29
N GLN A 176 20.04 -8.63 -11.31
CA GLN A 176 20.85 -8.45 -12.51
C GLN A 176 21.29 -9.81 -13.05
#